data_AF-A0A7Z9XHB2-F1
#
_entry.id   AF-A0A7Z9XHB2-F1
#
_cell.length_a   1.000
_cell.length_b   1.000
_cell.length_c   1.000
_cell.angle_alpha   90.00
_cell.angle_beta   90.00
_cell.angle_gamma   90.00
#
_symmetry.space_group_name_H-M   'P 1'
#
loop_
_entity.id
_entity.type
_entity.pdbx_description
1 polymer ?
#
loop_
_entity_poly.entity_id
_entity_poly.type
_entity_poly.pdbx_seq_one_letter_code
_entity_poly.pdbx_strand_id
1 'polypeptide(L)'
;MAIPNDPSFEELWGLHNRGQQVNGVTGTANADIDAPEAWDITTGSDNVIIAVLDSGVAYLHPEINPNIWKNSAEIAGNPNVDDDNNGYTDDFYGWDFWANDNDPQDYNSYCTHVSGTIAARGNNGSAITGVNWNAKIMAVRIGGATGSIGDATEAITYAVDNGAVLINA
;
A
#
# COMPACT_ATOMS: atom_id res chain seq x y z
N MET A 1 -5.61 23.50 -6.90
CA MET A 1 -5.67 22.09 -7.32
C MET A 1 -4.26 21.58 -7.45
N ALA A 2 -3.84 20.82 -6.45
CA ALA A 2 -2.58 20.12 -6.44
C ALA A 2 -2.63 19.02 -7.51
N ILE A 3 -1.77 19.12 -8.51
CA ILE A 3 -1.62 18.13 -9.57
C ILE A 3 -0.22 17.53 -9.42
N PRO A 4 -0.09 16.20 -9.30
CA PRO A 4 1.22 15.55 -9.21
C PRO A 4 1.98 15.69 -10.53
N ASN A 5 3.31 15.69 -10.47
CA ASN A 5 4.17 15.72 -11.66
C ASN A 5 4.45 14.33 -12.26
N ASP A 6 3.71 13.32 -11.82
CA ASP A 6 3.82 11.92 -12.18
C ASP A 6 3.39 11.68 -13.65
N PRO A 7 4.24 11.13 -14.52
CA PRO A 7 4.00 11.09 -15.97
C PRO A 7 2.73 10.38 -16.41
N SER A 8 2.27 9.36 -15.67
CA SER A 8 1.06 8.60 -15.99
C SER A 8 -0.18 9.12 -15.27
N PHE A 9 -0.13 10.27 -14.57
CA PHE A 9 -1.29 10.81 -13.85
C PHE A 9 -2.50 11.05 -14.76
N GLU A 10 -2.28 11.42 -16.02
CA GLU A 10 -3.35 11.61 -17.02
C GLU A 10 -4.15 10.32 -17.32
N GLU A 11 -3.55 9.16 -17.07
CA GLU A 11 -4.20 7.86 -17.24
C GLU A 11 -5.05 7.46 -16.02
N LEU A 12 -4.82 8.11 -14.86
CA LEU A 12 -5.50 7.83 -13.59
C LEU A 12 -6.85 8.54 -13.51
N TRP A 13 -7.73 8.26 -14.48
CA TRP A 13 -9.05 8.88 -14.62
C TRP A 13 -9.92 8.77 -13.36
N GLY A 14 -9.75 7.73 -12.54
CA GLY A 14 -10.48 7.60 -11.28
C GLY A 14 -10.09 8.65 -10.23
N LEU A 15 -8.88 9.21 -10.32
CA LEU A 15 -8.40 10.29 -9.47
C LEU A 15 -8.84 11.66 -10.00
N HIS A 16 -8.79 11.83 -11.33
CA HIS A 16 -9.16 13.08 -12.00
C HIS A 16 -9.58 12.82 -13.45
N ASN A 17 -10.85 13.01 -13.74
CA ASN A 17 -11.46 12.77 -15.04
C ASN A 17 -11.85 14.09 -15.70
N ARG A 18 -11.08 14.52 -16.68
CA ARG A 18 -11.36 15.71 -17.49
C ARG A 18 -12.07 15.37 -18.80
N GLY A 19 -12.53 14.12 -18.96
CA GLY A 19 -12.99 13.58 -20.23
C GLY A 19 -11.84 13.19 -21.18
N GLN A 20 -10.65 12.93 -20.64
CA GLN A 20 -9.51 12.46 -21.42
C GLN A 20 -9.77 11.07 -22.01
N GLN A 21 -9.01 10.73 -23.06
CA GLN A 21 -9.04 9.40 -23.65
C GLN A 21 -7.99 8.51 -22.99
N VAL A 22 -8.42 7.43 -22.34
CA VAL A 22 -7.55 6.40 -21.77
C VAL A 22 -7.83 5.09 -22.50
N ASN A 23 -6.79 4.46 -23.07
CA ASN A 23 -6.91 3.21 -23.84
C ASN A 23 -8.00 3.27 -24.94
N GLY A 24 -8.15 4.41 -25.62
CA GLY A 24 -9.13 4.61 -26.68
C GLY A 24 -10.55 4.94 -26.20
N VAL A 25 -10.82 4.92 -24.90
CA VAL A 25 -12.13 5.21 -24.31
C VAL A 25 -12.15 6.63 -23.74
N THR A 26 -13.14 7.43 -24.16
CA THR A 26 -13.36 8.78 -23.62
C THR A 26 -14.19 8.70 -22.33
N GLY A 27 -13.65 9.24 -21.24
CA GLY A 27 -14.34 9.35 -19.96
C GLY A 27 -15.47 10.40 -19.96
N THR A 28 -16.34 10.34 -18.95
CA THR A 28 -17.24 11.45 -18.63
C THR A 28 -16.53 12.38 -17.66
N ALA A 29 -16.35 13.65 -18.03
CA ALA A 29 -15.70 14.61 -17.15
C ALA A 29 -16.40 14.69 -15.78
N ASN A 30 -15.61 14.83 -14.71
CA ASN A 30 -16.05 14.85 -13.30
C ASN A 30 -16.64 13.52 -12.78
N ALA A 31 -16.51 12.43 -13.53
CA ALA A 31 -16.78 11.08 -13.03
C ALA A 31 -15.49 10.50 -12.42
N ASP A 32 -15.14 11.01 -11.24
CA ASP A 32 -13.93 10.68 -10.47
C ASP A 32 -14.17 10.96 -8.97
N ILE A 33 -13.12 10.89 -8.16
CA ILE A 33 -13.18 11.10 -6.70
C ILE A 33 -12.77 12.51 -6.25
N ASP A 34 -12.59 13.46 -7.18
CA ASP A 34 -12.09 14.81 -6.92
C ASP A 34 -10.76 14.82 -6.13
N ALA A 35 -9.81 13.96 -6.52
CA ALA A 35 -8.54 13.80 -5.79
C ALA A 35 -7.69 15.09 -5.77
N PRO A 36 -7.51 15.84 -6.88
CA PRO A 36 -6.78 17.11 -6.87
C PRO A 36 -7.35 18.17 -5.91
N GLU A 37 -8.67 18.19 -5.76
CA GLU A 37 -9.39 19.05 -4.83
C GLU A 37 -9.15 18.62 -3.39
N ALA A 38 -9.18 17.31 -3.11
CA ALA A 38 -8.81 16.78 -1.80
C ALA A 38 -7.33 17.05 -1.46
N TRP A 39 -6.43 16.97 -2.45
CA TRP A 39 -5.00 17.24 -2.28
C TRP A 39 -4.66 18.71 -2.02
N ASP A 40 -5.55 19.65 -2.34
CA ASP A 40 -5.45 21.03 -1.86
C ASP A 40 -5.60 21.12 -0.32
N ILE A 41 -6.21 20.11 0.32
CA ILE A 41 -6.36 20.01 1.78
C ILE A 41 -5.24 19.14 2.37
N THR A 42 -5.04 17.93 1.84
CA THR A 42 -3.98 17.01 2.28
C THR A 42 -3.64 15.97 1.21
N THR A 43 -2.37 15.64 1.09
CA THR A 43 -1.87 14.53 0.27
C THR A 43 -1.59 13.27 1.10
N GLY A 44 -2.11 13.19 2.31
CA GLY A 44 -1.87 12.11 3.27
C GLY A 44 -0.70 12.39 4.23
N SER A 45 -0.51 11.49 5.20
CA SER A 45 0.52 11.57 6.23
C SER A 45 1.19 10.21 6.43
N ASP A 46 2.48 10.24 6.70
CA ASP A 46 3.29 9.09 7.12
C ASP A 46 2.89 8.50 8.48
N ASN A 47 2.07 9.19 9.27
CA ASN A 47 1.48 8.67 10.50
C ASN A 47 0.26 7.77 10.25
N VAL A 48 -0.27 7.73 9.02
CA VAL A 48 -1.39 6.86 8.66
C VAL A 48 -0.83 5.54 8.15
N ILE A 49 -1.04 4.48 8.93
CA ILE A 49 -0.67 3.11 8.58
C ILE A 49 -1.91 2.40 8.04
N ILE A 50 -1.81 1.85 6.84
CA ILE A 50 -2.85 1.08 6.14
C ILE A 50 -2.29 -0.31 5.93
N ALA A 51 -2.90 -1.32 6.54
CA ALA A 51 -2.55 -2.71 6.27
C ALA A 51 -3.26 -3.18 5.01
N VAL A 52 -2.51 -3.87 4.14
CA VAL A 52 -3.06 -4.51 2.95
C VAL A 52 -2.90 -6.01 3.12
N LEU A 53 -4.03 -6.69 3.29
CA LEU A 53 -4.14 -8.13 3.54
C LEU A 53 -4.53 -8.83 2.23
N ASP A 54 -3.56 -9.41 1.53
CA ASP A 54 -3.80 -10.03 0.21
C ASP A 54 -2.64 -11.01 -0.13
N SER A 55 -2.18 -11.05 -1.38
CA SER A 55 -1.08 -11.87 -1.88
C SER A 55 0.32 -11.37 -1.53
N GLY A 56 0.42 -10.37 -0.65
CA GLY A 56 1.65 -9.65 -0.33
C GLY A 56 1.79 -8.34 -1.09
N VAL A 57 2.87 -7.60 -0.87
CA VAL A 57 3.17 -6.35 -1.59
C VAL A 57 4.57 -6.41 -2.15
N ALA A 58 4.80 -5.96 -3.38
CA ALA A 58 6.17 -5.78 -3.88
C ALA A 58 6.83 -4.59 -3.18
N TYR A 59 7.22 -4.77 -1.92
CA TYR A 59 7.68 -3.72 -1.02
C TYR A 59 9.00 -3.07 -1.46
N LEU A 60 9.75 -3.69 -2.38
CA LEU A 60 10.93 -3.10 -3.03
C LEU A 60 10.61 -2.30 -4.29
N HIS A 61 9.36 -2.25 -4.75
CA HIS A 61 8.97 -1.51 -5.95
C HIS A 61 9.24 0.00 -5.76
N PRO A 62 9.92 0.69 -6.70
CA PRO A 62 10.35 2.09 -6.52
C PRO A 62 9.21 3.08 -6.16
N GLU A 63 8.01 2.85 -6.70
CA GLU A 63 6.84 3.70 -6.45
C GLU A 63 6.16 3.44 -5.10
N ILE A 64 6.44 2.31 -4.44
CA ILE A 64 5.76 1.89 -3.20
C ILE A 64 6.72 1.86 -2.02
N ASN A 65 7.96 1.42 -2.21
CA ASN A 65 8.99 1.30 -1.16
C ASN A 65 9.13 2.54 -0.25
N PRO A 66 9.09 3.80 -0.75
CA PRO A 66 9.13 4.98 0.11
C PRO A 66 7.96 5.08 1.11
N ASN A 67 6.85 4.44 0.77
CA ASN A 67 5.59 4.38 1.50
C ASN A 67 5.32 3.03 2.14
N ILE A 68 6.31 2.12 2.20
CA ILE A 68 6.18 0.89 2.99
C ILE A 68 6.33 1.22 4.49
N TRP A 69 5.42 0.67 5.29
CA TRP A 69 5.52 0.65 6.74
C TRP A 69 6.72 -0.18 7.16
N LYS A 70 7.34 0.22 8.26
CA LYS A 70 8.58 -0.36 8.74
C LYS A 70 8.42 -0.67 10.22
N ASN A 71 8.61 -1.92 10.61
CA ASN A 71 8.72 -2.26 12.01
C ASN A 71 10.05 -1.71 12.55
N SER A 72 9.98 -0.57 13.23
CA SER A 72 11.16 0.11 13.74
C SER A 72 11.91 -0.68 14.81
N ALA A 73 11.20 -1.56 15.54
CA ALA A 73 11.81 -2.39 16.56
C ALA A 73 12.72 -3.46 15.92
N GLU A 74 12.20 -4.21 14.94
CA GLU A 74 12.96 -5.22 14.20
C GLU A 74 14.11 -4.60 13.39
N ILE A 75 13.89 -3.46 12.73
CA ILE A 75 14.96 -2.80 11.94
C ILE A 75 16.14 -2.36 12.83
N ALA A 76 15.87 -1.97 14.07
CA ALA A 76 16.90 -1.61 15.05
C ALA A 76 17.40 -2.83 15.87
N GLY A 77 16.79 -3.98 15.64
CA GLY A 77 16.93 -5.22 16.40
C GLY A 77 18.09 -6.09 15.96
N ASN A 78 18.02 -7.36 16.36
CA ASN A 78 19.03 -8.38 16.10
C ASN A 78 18.49 -9.40 15.11
N PRO A 79 19.31 -9.87 14.16
CA PRO A 79 18.85 -10.83 13.16
C PRO A 79 18.40 -12.14 13.82
N ASN A 80 17.23 -12.63 13.41
CA ASN A 80 16.54 -13.84 13.90
C ASN A 80 16.08 -13.71 15.36
N VAL A 81 15.72 -12.51 15.78
CA VAL A 81 15.09 -12.23 17.08
C VAL A 81 13.75 -11.55 16.82
N ASP A 82 12.78 -11.80 17.68
CA ASP A 82 11.53 -11.04 17.77
C ASP A 82 11.78 -9.96 18.83
N ASP A 83 12.23 -8.78 18.39
CA ASP A 83 12.72 -7.71 19.25
C ASP A 83 11.58 -6.88 19.87
N ASP A 84 10.39 -6.85 19.27
CA ASP A 84 9.18 -6.26 19.87
C ASP A 84 8.31 -7.25 20.65
N ASN A 85 8.62 -8.55 20.60
CA ASN A 85 7.87 -9.65 21.21
C ASN A 85 6.42 -9.73 20.71
N ASN A 86 6.19 -9.42 19.44
CA ASN A 86 4.87 -9.48 18.81
C ASN A 86 4.51 -10.90 18.31
N GLY A 87 5.46 -11.84 18.35
CA GLY A 87 5.30 -13.23 17.89
C GLY A 87 5.84 -13.47 16.47
N TYR A 88 6.40 -12.46 15.82
CA TYR A 88 6.80 -12.46 14.42
C TYR A 88 8.25 -11.99 14.27
N THR A 89 9.18 -12.94 14.24
CA THR A 89 10.63 -12.68 14.12
C THR A 89 10.98 -11.93 12.84
N ASP A 90 11.72 -10.82 12.95
CA ASP A 90 12.24 -10.05 11.82
C ASP A 90 11.15 -9.55 10.84
N ASP A 91 9.94 -9.21 11.29
CA ASP A 91 8.79 -8.75 10.48
C ASP A 91 8.92 -7.30 9.96
N PHE A 92 10.04 -7.01 9.29
CA PHE A 92 10.50 -5.65 8.95
C PHE A 92 9.48 -4.77 8.21
N TYR A 93 8.65 -5.36 7.36
CA TYR A 93 7.70 -4.65 6.48
C TYR A 93 6.25 -5.14 6.64
N GLY A 94 6.04 -6.07 7.58
CA GLY A 94 4.83 -6.87 7.72
C GLY A 94 5.15 -8.36 7.76
N TRP A 95 4.13 -9.20 7.65
CA TRP A 95 4.23 -10.65 7.84
C TRP A 95 3.54 -11.45 6.73
N ASP A 96 4.10 -12.62 6.40
CA ASP A 96 3.47 -13.61 5.54
C ASP A 96 2.82 -14.71 6.39
N PHE A 97 1.51 -14.61 6.60
CA PHE A 97 0.71 -15.64 7.27
C PHE A 97 0.52 -16.90 6.42
N TRP A 98 0.66 -16.79 5.10
CA TRP A 98 0.50 -17.92 4.19
C TRP A 98 1.71 -18.86 4.21
N ALA A 99 2.92 -18.29 4.19
CA ALA A 99 4.17 -19.04 4.31
C ALA A 99 4.65 -19.18 5.76
N ASN A 100 4.09 -18.38 6.66
CA ASN A 100 4.50 -18.22 8.05
C ASN A 100 5.97 -17.79 8.18
N ASP A 101 6.32 -16.71 7.47
CA ASP A 101 7.64 -16.10 7.47
C ASP A 101 7.58 -14.56 7.36
N ASN A 102 8.75 -13.93 7.40
CA ASN A 102 8.91 -12.48 7.38
C ASN A 102 9.01 -11.87 5.97
N ASP A 103 8.63 -12.61 4.92
CA ASP A 103 8.70 -12.13 3.54
C ASP A 103 7.29 -11.93 2.95
N PRO A 104 6.61 -10.80 3.23
CA PRO A 104 5.29 -10.50 2.67
C PRO A 104 5.36 -10.04 1.19
N GLN A 105 6.31 -10.56 0.41
CA GLN A 105 6.52 -10.20 -0.98
C GLN A 105 5.35 -10.67 -1.85
N ASP A 106 4.91 -9.79 -2.74
CA ASP A 106 3.92 -10.15 -3.76
C ASP A 106 4.57 -10.93 -4.91
N TYR A 107 4.09 -12.14 -5.15
CA TYR A 107 4.52 -12.99 -6.27
C TYR A 107 3.51 -13.02 -7.43
N ASN A 108 2.33 -12.39 -7.27
CA ASN A 108 1.23 -12.42 -8.24
C ASN A 108 0.92 -11.04 -8.86
N SER A 109 1.49 -9.95 -8.33
CA SER A 109 1.34 -8.54 -8.74
C SER A 109 -0.03 -7.88 -8.50
N TYR A 110 -1.07 -8.66 -8.15
CA TYR A 110 -2.41 -8.13 -7.91
C TYR A 110 -2.45 -7.10 -6.79
N CYS A 111 -1.90 -7.43 -5.63
CA CYS A 111 -1.97 -6.57 -4.48
C CYS A 111 -0.95 -5.41 -4.53
N THR A 112 0.14 -5.58 -5.28
CA THR A 112 1.01 -4.45 -5.62
C THR A 112 0.25 -3.34 -6.35
N HIS A 113 -0.68 -3.69 -7.25
CA HIS A 113 -1.54 -2.71 -7.92
C HIS A 113 -2.51 -2.00 -6.95
N VAL A 114 -3.10 -2.76 -6.03
CA VAL A 114 -3.98 -2.20 -4.98
C VAL A 114 -3.19 -1.24 -4.08
N SER A 115 -2.02 -1.66 -3.62
CA SER A 115 -1.10 -0.84 -2.82
C SER A 115 -0.67 0.44 -3.54
N GLY A 116 -0.41 0.35 -4.85
CA GLY A 116 -0.12 1.53 -5.68
C GLY A 116 -1.30 2.51 -5.77
N THR A 117 -2.52 1.99 -5.90
CA THR A 117 -3.75 2.82 -5.89
C THR A 117 -3.92 3.54 -4.55
N ILE A 118 -3.65 2.85 -3.44
CA ILE A 118 -3.74 3.43 -2.09
C ILE A 118 -2.65 4.48 -1.87
N ALA A 119 -1.39 4.12 -2.09
CA ALA A 119 -0.25 4.93 -1.65
C ALA A 119 1.03 4.80 -2.51
N ALA A 120 0.93 4.70 -3.84
CA ALA A 120 2.09 5.03 -4.67
C ALA A 120 2.55 6.46 -4.37
N ARG A 121 3.88 6.66 -4.33
CA ARG A 121 4.48 7.93 -3.93
C ARG A 121 4.20 9.03 -4.95
N GLY A 122 3.25 9.91 -4.63
CA GLY A 122 2.92 11.03 -5.48
C GLY A 122 3.98 12.14 -5.55
N ASN A 123 3.95 12.87 -6.65
CA ASN A 123 4.75 14.06 -6.94
C ASN A 123 6.27 13.81 -6.87
N ASN A 124 6.68 12.62 -7.31
CA ASN A 124 8.06 12.18 -7.36
C ASN A 124 8.68 12.25 -8.78
N GLY A 125 7.89 12.66 -9.78
CA GLY A 125 8.29 12.73 -11.19
C GLY A 125 8.41 11.38 -11.88
N SER A 126 7.82 10.32 -11.33
CA SER A 126 7.87 8.94 -11.80
C SER A 126 6.47 8.34 -11.88
N ALA A 127 6.32 7.35 -12.75
CA ALA A 127 5.11 6.55 -13.01
C ALA A 127 3.76 7.17 -12.57
N ILE A 128 3.22 6.72 -11.42
CA ILE A 128 1.85 6.98 -10.95
C ILE A 128 1.86 7.53 -9.53
N THR A 129 0.75 8.16 -9.14
CA THR A 129 0.47 8.49 -7.74
C THR A 129 -0.66 7.64 -7.17
N GLY A 130 -0.62 7.38 -5.87
CA GLY A 130 -1.76 6.85 -5.12
C GLY A 130 -2.68 7.97 -4.64
N VAL A 131 -3.81 7.58 -4.03
CA VAL A 131 -4.70 8.53 -3.34
C VAL A 131 -3.96 9.24 -2.20
N ASN A 132 -3.11 8.51 -1.46
CA ASN A 132 -2.27 9.06 -0.39
C ASN A 132 -0.80 9.07 -0.82
N TRP A 133 -0.18 10.23 -0.95
CA TRP A 133 1.18 10.33 -1.45
C TRP A 133 2.23 9.89 -0.42
N ASN A 134 1.86 9.85 0.86
CA ASN A 134 2.81 9.63 1.97
C ASN A 134 2.36 8.59 3.03
N ALA A 135 1.16 8.00 2.90
CA ALA A 135 0.69 6.99 3.86
C ALA A 135 1.60 5.75 3.87
N LYS A 136 1.57 4.98 4.96
CA LYS A 136 2.40 3.78 5.13
C LYS A 136 1.62 2.51 4.89
N ILE A 137 2.09 1.67 3.97
CA ILE A 137 1.53 0.37 3.63
C ILE A 137 2.22 -0.70 4.46
N MET A 138 1.48 -1.35 5.36
CA MET A 138 1.91 -2.57 6.03
C MET A 138 1.55 -3.76 5.15
N ALA A 139 2.56 -4.51 4.70
CA ALA A 139 2.37 -5.62 3.77
C ALA A 139 2.01 -6.89 4.54
N VAL A 140 0.78 -7.38 4.41
CA VAL A 140 0.34 -8.59 5.10
C VAL A 140 -0.11 -9.61 4.08
N ARG A 141 0.65 -10.70 3.94
CA ARG A 141 0.32 -11.75 2.99
C ARG A 141 -0.51 -12.82 3.68
N ILE A 142 -1.73 -13.05 3.22
CA ILE A 142 -2.68 -14.02 3.76
C ILE A 142 -3.05 -15.12 2.76
N GLY A 143 -2.49 -15.06 1.54
CA GLY A 143 -2.77 -16.06 0.52
C GLY A 143 -2.10 -15.85 -0.82
N GLY A 144 -2.64 -16.54 -1.81
CA GLY A 144 -2.29 -16.45 -3.22
C GLY A 144 -3.46 -16.94 -4.07
N ALA A 145 -3.30 -18.10 -4.73
CA ALA A 145 -4.43 -18.76 -5.41
C ALA A 145 -5.50 -19.29 -4.44
N THR A 146 -5.14 -19.43 -3.17
CA THR A 146 -5.97 -19.90 -2.05
C THR A 146 -5.62 -19.10 -0.80
N GLY A 147 -6.49 -19.13 0.20
CA GLY A 147 -6.27 -18.50 1.51
C GLY A 147 -7.09 -19.18 2.60
N SER A 148 -6.82 -18.83 3.85
CA SER A 148 -7.51 -19.35 5.03
C SER A 148 -8.18 -18.22 5.82
N ILE A 149 -9.35 -18.52 6.40
CA ILE A 149 -10.03 -17.61 7.32
C ILE A 149 -9.21 -17.45 8.62
N GLY A 150 -8.45 -18.49 9.01
CA GLY A 150 -7.55 -18.43 10.17
C GLY A 150 -6.49 -17.36 9.99
N ASP A 151 -5.72 -17.48 8.90
CA ASP A 151 -4.67 -16.53 8.51
C ASP A 151 -5.21 -15.10 8.40
N ALA A 152 -6.38 -14.92 7.77
CA ALA A 152 -7.02 -13.61 7.68
C ALA A 152 -7.40 -13.03 9.06
N THR A 153 -7.81 -13.86 10.01
CA THR A 153 -8.18 -13.41 11.36
C THR A 153 -6.93 -13.00 12.16
N GLU A 154 -5.87 -13.78 12.07
CA GLU A 154 -4.58 -13.47 12.70
C GLU A 154 -3.96 -12.21 12.08
N ALA A 155 -4.01 -12.07 10.76
CA ALA A 155 -3.56 -10.91 10.03
C ALA A 155 -4.26 -9.61 10.42
N ILE A 156 -5.58 -9.65 10.65
CA ILE A 156 -6.33 -8.47 11.14
C ILE A 156 -5.82 -8.08 12.52
N THR A 157 -5.58 -9.05 13.41
CA THR A 157 -5.07 -8.80 14.76
C THR A 157 -3.68 -8.20 14.71
N TYR A 158 -2.78 -8.80 13.94
CA TYR A 158 -1.43 -8.30 13.66
C TYR A 158 -1.43 -6.86 13.16
N ALA A 159 -2.28 -6.54 12.19
CA ALA A 159 -2.39 -5.21 11.63
C ALA A 159 -2.79 -4.17 12.69
N VAL A 160 -3.80 -4.49 13.50
CA VAL A 160 -4.29 -3.60 14.57
C VAL A 160 -3.22 -3.42 15.64
N ASP A 161 -2.59 -4.50 16.09
CA ASP A 161 -1.58 -4.47 17.15
C ASP A 161 -0.32 -3.70 16.72
N ASN A 162 0.03 -3.73 15.43
CA ASN A 162 1.10 -2.92 14.83
C ASN A 162 0.66 -1.51 14.39
N GLY A 163 -0.53 -1.05 14.80
CA GLY A 163 -0.96 0.33 14.68
C GLY A 163 -1.58 0.71 13.33
N ALA A 164 -1.94 -0.27 12.49
CA ALA A 164 -2.74 0.01 11.31
C ALA A 164 -4.10 0.61 11.71
N VAL A 165 -4.43 1.76 11.12
CA VAL A 165 -5.69 2.47 11.38
C VAL A 165 -6.75 2.16 10.31
N LEU A 166 -6.32 1.60 9.17
CA LEU A 166 -7.19 1.10 8.11
C LEU A 166 -6.68 -0.26 7.62
N ILE A 167 -7.62 -1.10 7.18
CA ILE A 167 -7.35 -2.39 6.56
C ILE A 167 -8.03 -2.42 5.19
N ASN A 168 -7.27 -2.83 4.17
CA ASN A 168 -7.79 -3.23 2.86
C ASN A 168 -7.56 -4.74 2.70
N ALA A 169 -8.62 -5.50 2.39
CA ALA A 169 -8.64 -6.96 2.32
C ALA A 169 -9.68 -7.44 1.30
#